data_AF-A0A2V8QQ22-F1
#
_entry.id   AF-A0A2V8QQ22-F1
#
_cell.length_a   1.000
_cell.length_b   1.000
_cell.length_c   1.000
_cell.angle_alpha   90.00
_cell.angle_beta   90.00
_cell.angle_gamma   90.00
#
_symmetry.space_group_name_H-M   'P 1'
#
loop_
_entity.id
_entity.type
_entity.pdbx_description
1 polymer ?
#
loop_
_entity_poly.entity_id
_entity_poly.type
_entity_poly.pdbx_seq_one_letter_code
_entity_poly.pdbx_strand_id
1 'polypeptide(L)'
;MNIALSSPADFSEAVNRTYTVTPISVGGYAATLRLHYLDPELNGNADAATQLWRKDEAGWTMQGATNRNTTSKWVELGGVTQFSPWTIAAPPAPRGSLQFGAATYTTNENDASATITVTRASGSGGAVSIQYATSNGSAIAGEDYTSTQGTLNFANGETSKTFEVGIINDSTEEPAETINLVLSNPSGGATLGTPSAATLRIPANDGTQATISTELISAATNGEAGNEYSGGFVIGKTMISADCRYVVFESSANDLVGGDTNNRTDVFVRDRRTGTTTLVSRASDGTLADAQSFDGSISSDGRYVVFSSNATNLAPNDTNSRADIFVHDRQTSKTTRVNLSSAGAQAS
;
A
#
# COMPACT_ATOMS: atom_id res chain seq x y z
N MET A 1 -30.61 -6.23 -52.01
CA MET A 1 -31.09 -7.46 -51.34
C MET A 1 -32.56 -7.59 -51.68
N ASN A 2 -32.94 -8.63 -52.44
CA ASN A 2 -34.33 -8.86 -52.81
C ASN A 2 -35.01 -9.59 -51.64
N ILE A 3 -35.98 -8.94 -51.00
CA ILE A 3 -36.79 -9.58 -49.97
C ILE A 3 -37.98 -10.22 -50.68
N ALA A 4 -37.93 -11.54 -50.87
CA ALA A 4 -39.08 -12.29 -51.35
C ALA A 4 -40.04 -12.49 -50.17
N LEU A 5 -41.25 -11.94 -50.28
CA LEU A 5 -42.35 -12.26 -49.37
C LEU A 5 -43.11 -13.44 -49.99
N SER A 6 -43.08 -14.60 -49.34
CA SER A 6 -43.95 -15.72 -49.74
C SER A 6 -45.39 -15.37 -49.38
N SER A 7 -46.30 -15.48 -50.34
CA SER A 7 -47.73 -15.32 -50.11
C SER A 7 -48.28 -16.53 -49.34
N PRO A 8 -49.11 -16.36 -48.29
CA PRO A 8 -50.02 -17.41 -47.85
C PRO A 8 -51.14 -17.56 -48.89
N ALA A 9 -51.59 -18.79 -49.11
CA ALA A 9 -52.51 -19.16 -50.18
C ALA A 9 -53.99 -18.76 -49.98
N ASP A 10 -54.37 -18.11 -48.88
CA ASP A 10 -55.78 -17.75 -48.63
C ASP A 10 -55.91 -16.35 -48.02
N PHE A 11 -56.44 -15.41 -48.82
CA PHE A 11 -56.96 -14.13 -48.35
C PHE A 11 -58.48 -14.22 -48.30
N SER A 12 -59.02 -14.75 -47.20
CA SER A 12 -60.39 -14.49 -46.81
C SER A 12 -60.44 -14.22 -45.31
N GLU A 13 -61.23 -13.20 -44.95
CA GLU A 13 -61.48 -12.62 -43.64
C GLU A 13 -60.47 -11.59 -43.09
N ALA A 14 -61.03 -10.42 -42.78
CA ALA A 14 -60.38 -9.25 -42.23
C ALA A 14 -59.72 -9.57 -40.88
N VAL A 15 -58.39 -9.65 -40.87
CA VAL A 15 -57.60 -9.78 -39.64
C VAL A 15 -56.46 -8.78 -39.71
N ASN A 16 -56.35 -7.93 -38.69
CA ASN A 16 -55.21 -7.05 -38.46
C ASN A 16 -53.97 -7.93 -38.19
N ARG A 17 -53.26 -8.36 -39.25
CA ARG A 17 -52.09 -9.24 -39.12
C ARG A 17 -50.81 -8.41 -39.13
N THR A 18 -50.09 -8.48 -38.02
CA THR A 18 -48.72 -7.97 -37.94
C THR A 18 -47.78 -9.02 -38.54
N TYR A 19 -47.11 -8.70 -39.65
CA TYR A 19 -46.06 -9.55 -40.19
C TYR A 19 -44.72 -9.06 -39.67
N THR A 20 -44.11 -9.85 -38.79
CA THR A 20 -42.76 -9.60 -38.30
C THR A 20 -41.77 -10.18 -39.31
N VAL A 21 -41.10 -9.33 -40.08
CA VAL A 21 -39.93 -9.77 -40.87
C VAL A 21 -38.80 -10.06 -39.88
N THR A 22 -38.12 -11.20 -40.03
CA THR A 22 -36.96 -11.53 -39.21
C THR A 22 -35.96 -10.37 -39.28
N PRO A 23 -35.57 -9.78 -38.14
CA PRO A 23 -34.62 -8.68 -38.15
C PRO A 23 -33.34 -9.13 -38.84
N ILE A 24 -32.92 -8.43 -39.88
CA ILE A 24 -31.56 -8.60 -40.39
C ILE A 24 -30.67 -7.89 -39.38
N SER A 25 -30.02 -8.65 -38.52
CA SER A 25 -29.01 -8.14 -37.60
C SER A 25 -27.86 -7.55 -38.42
N VAL A 26 -27.73 -6.23 -38.37
CA VAL A 26 -26.48 -5.53 -38.73
C VAL A 26 -26.00 -4.85 -37.45
N GLY A 27 -24.94 -5.38 -36.84
CA GLY A 27 -24.32 -4.78 -35.66
C GLY A 27 -25.11 -4.90 -34.34
N GLY A 28 -26.02 -5.87 -34.20
CA GLY A 28 -26.69 -6.17 -32.92
C GLY A 28 -28.00 -5.41 -32.65
N TYR A 29 -28.52 -4.66 -33.62
CA TYR A 29 -29.81 -3.94 -33.50
C TYR A 29 -30.87 -4.52 -34.43
N ALA A 30 -32.11 -4.62 -33.93
CA ALA A 30 -33.26 -5.12 -34.69
C ALA A 30 -34.08 -3.95 -35.25
N ALA A 31 -34.34 -3.95 -36.57
CA ALA A 31 -35.35 -3.10 -37.19
C ALA A 31 -36.63 -3.93 -37.44
N THR A 32 -37.80 -3.34 -37.21
CA THR A 32 -39.10 -3.99 -37.47
C THR A 32 -39.83 -3.24 -38.58
N LEU A 33 -40.13 -3.93 -39.67
CA LEU A 33 -41.05 -3.45 -40.70
C LEU A 33 -42.49 -3.81 -40.28
N ARG A 34 -43.41 -2.84 -40.23
CA ARG A 34 -44.86 -3.10 -40.10
C ARG A 34 -45.56 -2.74 -41.40
N LEU A 35 -46.30 -3.69 -41.96
CA LEU A 35 -47.29 -3.44 -43.00
C LEU A 35 -48.66 -3.33 -42.36
N HIS A 36 -49.38 -2.24 -42.63
CA HIS A 36 -50.80 -2.12 -42.32
C HIS A 36 -51.62 -2.45 -43.58
N TYR A 37 -52.61 -3.32 -43.44
CA TYR A 37 -53.65 -3.51 -44.44
C TYR A 37 -54.94 -2.91 -43.86
N LEU A 38 -55.44 -1.83 -44.45
CA LEU A 38 -56.74 -1.26 -44.10
C LEU A 38 -57.80 -1.77 -45.07
N ASP A 39 -58.88 -2.34 -44.53
CA ASP A 39 -60.05 -2.77 -45.30
C ASP A 39 -60.72 -1.54 -45.95
N PRO A 40 -61.06 -1.58 -47.26
CA PRO A 40 -61.74 -0.45 -47.93
C PRO A 40 -63.12 -0.12 -47.36
N GLU A 41 -63.83 -1.12 -46.82
CA GLU A 41 -65.28 -1.04 -46.74
C GLU A 41 -65.77 -0.31 -45.48
N LEU A 42 -64.87 0.11 -44.59
CA LEU A 42 -65.25 0.83 -43.37
C LEU A 42 -65.34 2.35 -43.49
N ASN A 43 -64.96 2.97 -44.63
CA ASN A 43 -64.96 4.45 -44.73
C ASN A 43 -65.39 5.04 -46.08
N GLY A 44 -66.15 4.31 -46.90
CA GLY A 44 -66.93 4.91 -48.00
C GLY A 44 -66.15 5.72 -49.05
N ASN A 45 -64.82 5.60 -49.08
CA ASN A 45 -63.97 6.21 -50.10
C ASN A 45 -62.87 5.20 -50.44
N ALA A 46 -62.85 4.78 -51.69
CA ALA A 46 -61.95 3.79 -52.23
C ALA A 46 -60.50 4.22 -52.02
N ASP A 47 -59.70 3.41 -51.28
CA ASP A 47 -58.30 3.07 -51.58
C ASP A 47 -57.62 2.27 -50.45
N ALA A 48 -57.38 0.98 -50.71
CA ALA A 48 -56.31 0.11 -50.15
C ALA A 48 -54.95 0.74 -50.24
N ALA A 49 -54.63 1.62 -49.29
CA ALA A 49 -53.30 2.13 -49.12
C ALA A 49 -52.39 1.12 -48.40
N THR A 50 -51.44 0.50 -49.12
CA THR A 50 -50.26 -0.05 -48.42
C THR A 50 -49.40 1.14 -48.04
N GLN A 51 -49.24 1.40 -46.75
CA GLN A 51 -48.45 2.53 -46.27
C GLN A 51 -47.15 2.04 -45.63
N LEU A 52 -46.03 2.69 -45.97
CA LEU A 52 -44.73 2.45 -45.35
C LEU A 52 -44.47 3.53 -44.30
N TRP A 53 -44.19 3.12 -43.07
CA TRP A 53 -43.94 4.03 -41.94
C TRP A 53 -42.57 3.76 -41.31
N ARG A 54 -41.88 4.81 -40.89
CA ARG A 54 -40.63 4.78 -40.11
C ARG A 54 -40.91 5.29 -38.69
N LYS A 55 -40.37 4.66 -37.66
CA LYS A 55 -40.35 5.20 -36.29
C LYS A 55 -38.94 5.66 -35.91
N ASP A 56 -38.81 6.84 -35.36
CA ASP A 56 -37.59 7.33 -34.71
C ASP A 56 -37.91 7.88 -33.30
N GLU A 57 -36.93 8.53 -32.66
CA GLU A 57 -37.08 9.13 -31.33
C GLU A 57 -38.14 10.26 -31.30
N ALA A 58 -38.45 10.87 -32.45
CA ALA A 58 -39.41 11.96 -32.59
C ALA A 58 -40.83 11.46 -32.95
N GLY A 59 -41.00 10.19 -33.33
CA GLY A 59 -42.30 9.57 -33.57
C GLY A 59 -42.36 8.76 -34.86
N TRP A 60 -43.56 8.63 -35.43
CA TRP A 60 -43.81 7.89 -36.66
C TRP A 60 -43.90 8.84 -37.87
N THR A 61 -43.19 8.51 -38.95
CA THR A 61 -43.12 9.31 -40.18
C THR A 61 -43.41 8.45 -41.41
N MET A 62 -44.45 8.80 -42.17
CA MET A 62 -44.86 8.07 -43.39
C MET A 62 -43.82 8.26 -44.51
N GLN A 63 -43.39 7.17 -45.12
CA GLN A 63 -42.38 7.13 -46.18
C GLN A 63 -42.99 6.95 -47.59
N GLY A 64 -44.23 6.43 -47.68
CA GLY A 64 -44.94 6.28 -48.94
C GLY A 64 -46.25 5.52 -48.81
N ALA A 65 -47.14 5.66 -49.82
CA ALA A 65 -48.43 4.97 -49.89
C ALA A 65 -48.78 4.61 -51.36
N THR A 66 -49.48 3.49 -51.59
CA THR A 66 -49.97 3.10 -52.94
C THR A 66 -51.44 2.65 -52.89
N ASN A 67 -52.25 2.95 -53.91
CA ASN A 67 -53.66 2.53 -54.03
C ASN A 67 -53.89 1.36 -55.03
N ARG A 68 -55.08 0.73 -54.98
CA ARG A 68 -55.36 -0.73 -55.17
C ARG A 68 -55.18 -1.40 -56.55
N ASN A 69 -55.04 -2.73 -56.40
CA ASN A 69 -55.52 -3.85 -57.23
C ASN A 69 -54.81 -4.16 -58.55
N THR A 70 -53.75 -4.98 -58.47
CA THR A 70 -53.53 -6.12 -59.37
C THR A 70 -52.47 -7.05 -58.78
N THR A 71 -52.73 -8.34 -58.92
CA THR A 71 -51.89 -9.51 -58.65
C THR A 71 -50.39 -9.22 -58.77
N SER A 72 -49.64 -9.48 -57.69
CA SER A 72 -48.16 -9.45 -57.61
C SER A 72 -47.47 -8.49 -58.56
N LYS A 73 -47.64 -7.18 -58.34
CA LYS A 73 -46.76 -6.19 -58.98
C LYS A 73 -45.57 -5.92 -58.10
N TRP A 74 -44.39 -6.19 -58.65
CA TRP A 74 -43.15 -5.55 -58.23
C TRP A 74 -43.42 -4.05 -58.15
N VAL A 75 -43.25 -3.45 -56.98
CA VAL A 75 -43.06 -2.00 -56.91
C VAL A 75 -41.67 -1.77 -57.53
N GLU A 76 -41.63 -1.57 -58.83
CA GLU A 76 -40.50 -0.89 -59.46
C GLU A 76 -40.52 0.53 -58.91
N LEU A 77 -39.65 0.79 -57.93
CA LEU A 77 -39.28 2.13 -57.55
C LEU A 77 -38.65 2.76 -58.78
N GLY A 78 -39.45 3.52 -59.55
CA GLY A 78 -39.08 4.05 -60.86
C GLY A 78 -37.64 4.53 -60.91
N GLY A 79 -36.81 3.83 -61.69
CA GLY A 79 -35.46 4.23 -62.04
C GLY A 79 -34.37 4.08 -60.96
N VAL A 80 -34.65 3.50 -59.79
CA VAL A 80 -33.62 3.30 -58.76
C VAL A 80 -33.05 1.88 -58.85
N THR A 81 -32.12 1.66 -59.78
CA THR A 81 -31.41 0.37 -59.96
C THR A 81 -30.36 0.08 -58.88
N GLN A 82 -30.23 0.96 -57.90
CA GLN A 82 -29.32 0.78 -56.78
C GLN A 82 -29.95 1.39 -55.52
N PHE A 83 -30.41 0.53 -54.60
CA PHE A 83 -30.43 0.97 -53.21
C PHE A 83 -28.97 1.11 -52.80
N SER A 84 -28.50 2.35 -52.65
CA SER A 84 -27.41 2.62 -51.72
C SER A 84 -27.77 1.89 -50.43
N PRO A 85 -26.90 1.03 -49.87
CA PRO A 85 -27.22 0.38 -48.61
C PRO A 85 -27.64 1.47 -47.61
N TRP A 86 -28.89 1.39 -47.15
CA TRP A 86 -29.43 2.32 -46.18
C TRP A 86 -28.58 2.21 -44.93
N THR A 87 -27.66 3.15 -44.74
CA THR A 87 -26.84 3.22 -43.55
C THR A 87 -27.69 3.91 -42.50
N ILE A 88 -28.35 3.12 -41.64
CA ILE A 88 -28.79 3.65 -40.35
C ILE A 88 -27.51 4.09 -39.65
N ALA A 89 -27.32 5.40 -39.47
CA ALA A 89 -26.18 5.91 -38.71
C ALA A 89 -26.21 5.22 -37.34
N ALA A 90 -25.07 4.65 -36.93
CA ALA A 90 -24.96 4.08 -35.60
C ALA A 90 -25.39 5.14 -34.57
N PRO A 91 -26.11 4.76 -33.49
CA PRO A 91 -26.43 5.71 -32.43
C PRO A 91 -25.14 6.40 -31.95
N PRO A 92 -25.19 7.68 -31.54
CA PRO A 92 -24.02 8.38 -31.07
C PRO A 92 -23.31 7.57 -29.98
N ALA A 93 -21.99 7.47 -30.06
CA ALA A 93 -21.22 6.74 -29.06
C ALA A 93 -21.53 7.26 -27.65
N PRO A 94 -21.68 6.38 -26.64
CA PRO A 94 -21.95 6.80 -25.27
C PRO A 94 -20.90 7.81 -24.76
N ARG A 95 -21.34 8.77 -23.95
CA ARG A 95 -20.47 9.79 -23.36
C ARG A 95 -19.51 9.23 -22.30
N GLY A 96 -19.81 8.07 -21.74
CA GLY A 96 -18.98 7.40 -20.74
C GLY A 96 -19.05 8.04 -19.35
N SER A 97 -18.34 7.42 -18.41
CA SER A 97 -18.22 7.82 -17.02
C SER A 97 -16.79 8.22 -16.68
N LEU A 98 -16.59 9.32 -15.96
CA LEU A 98 -15.28 9.83 -15.58
C LEU A 98 -14.96 9.47 -14.12
N GLN A 99 -13.80 8.84 -13.90
CA GLN A 99 -13.39 8.28 -12.60
C GLN A 99 -11.87 8.30 -12.43
N PHE A 100 -11.38 8.25 -11.20
CA PHE A 100 -9.94 8.06 -10.96
C PHE A 100 -9.50 6.69 -11.50
N GLY A 101 -8.25 6.62 -11.97
CA GLY A 101 -7.64 5.37 -12.44
C GLY A 101 -7.36 4.37 -11.31
N ALA A 102 -7.26 4.85 -10.07
CA ALA A 102 -7.11 4.04 -8.86
C ALA A 102 -7.84 4.70 -7.67
N ALA A 103 -8.17 3.91 -6.65
CA ALA A 103 -8.70 4.45 -5.38
C ALA A 103 -7.60 5.03 -4.48
N THR A 104 -6.34 4.66 -4.73
CA THR A 104 -5.18 5.11 -3.96
C THR A 104 -3.99 5.33 -4.86
N TYR A 105 -3.25 6.40 -4.60
CA TYR A 105 -1.98 6.75 -5.21
C TYR A 105 -0.92 6.85 -4.12
N THR A 106 0.35 6.66 -4.46
CA THR A 106 1.47 6.84 -3.54
C THR A 106 2.56 7.63 -4.24
N THR A 107 3.16 8.59 -3.54
CA THR A 107 4.31 9.38 -3.98
C THR A 107 5.31 9.46 -2.84
N ASN A 108 6.59 9.64 -3.13
CA ASN A 108 7.54 10.00 -2.09
C ASN A 108 7.48 11.50 -1.85
N GLU A 109 7.83 11.91 -0.64
CA GLU A 109 7.88 13.33 -0.28
C GLU A 109 8.98 14.08 -1.05
N ASN A 110 10.07 13.37 -1.38
CA ASN A 110 11.17 13.90 -2.18
C ASN A 110 10.83 14.03 -3.69
N ASP A 111 9.67 13.54 -4.13
CA ASP A 111 9.18 13.79 -5.48
C ASP A 111 8.60 15.21 -5.53
N ALA A 112 8.88 15.96 -6.61
CA ALA A 112 8.32 17.31 -6.74
C ALA A 112 6.78 17.33 -6.88
N SER A 113 6.19 16.24 -7.38
CA SER A 113 4.74 16.11 -7.55
C SER A 113 4.29 14.66 -7.70
N ALA A 114 3.02 14.41 -7.39
CA ALA A 114 2.33 13.17 -7.69
C ALA A 114 1.45 13.30 -8.94
N THR A 115 1.57 12.35 -9.88
CA THR A 115 0.69 12.29 -11.06
C THR A 115 -0.60 11.52 -10.76
N ILE A 116 -1.74 12.17 -10.94
CA ILE A 116 -3.06 11.57 -10.74
C ILE A 116 -3.75 11.33 -12.09
N THR A 117 -4.12 10.09 -12.35
CA THR A 117 -4.79 9.68 -13.61
C THR A 117 -6.30 9.66 -13.45
N VAL A 118 -7.02 10.30 -14.38
CA VAL A 118 -8.48 10.21 -14.53
C VAL A 118 -8.79 9.48 -15.83
N THR A 119 -9.69 8.50 -15.77
CA THR A 119 -10.09 7.64 -16.88
C THR A 119 -11.55 7.87 -17.25
N ARG A 120 -11.86 7.66 -18.52
CA ARG A 120 -13.21 7.69 -19.09
C ARG A 120 -13.61 6.27 -19.50
N ALA A 121 -14.54 5.68 -18.76
CA ALA A 121 -15.00 4.31 -18.96
C ALA A 121 -16.35 4.26 -19.69
N SER A 122 -16.70 3.10 -20.26
CA SER A 122 -18.04 2.83 -20.81
C SER A 122 -18.51 3.81 -21.91
N GLY A 123 -17.59 4.46 -22.61
CA GLY A 123 -17.87 5.37 -23.72
C GLY A 123 -16.80 6.45 -23.90
N SER A 124 -16.59 6.88 -25.15
CA SER A 124 -15.65 7.96 -25.50
C SER A 124 -16.25 8.95 -26.50
N GLY A 125 -17.58 8.96 -26.63
CA GLY A 125 -18.31 9.78 -27.60
C GLY A 125 -18.34 11.27 -27.26
N GLY A 126 -17.86 12.09 -28.18
CA GLY A 126 -17.78 13.55 -28.10
C GLY A 126 -16.93 14.09 -26.94
N ALA A 127 -16.85 15.42 -26.87
CA ALA A 127 -16.09 16.12 -25.85
C ALA A 127 -16.85 16.20 -24.51
N VAL A 128 -16.14 15.99 -23.41
CA VAL A 128 -16.66 16.03 -22.03
C VAL A 128 -15.62 16.65 -21.11
N SER A 129 -16.02 17.10 -19.92
CA SER A 129 -15.06 17.57 -18.91
C SER A 129 -15.45 17.15 -17.51
N ILE A 130 -14.50 17.23 -16.58
CA ILE A 130 -14.72 17.00 -15.15
C ILE A 130 -13.81 17.89 -14.32
N GLN A 131 -14.31 18.35 -13.18
CA GLN A 131 -13.53 19.11 -12.22
C GLN A 131 -12.85 18.17 -11.22
N TYR A 132 -11.68 18.57 -10.76
CA TYR A 132 -10.94 17.89 -9.69
C TYR A 132 -10.52 18.90 -8.63
N ALA A 133 -10.44 18.43 -7.38
CA ALA A 133 -9.91 19.22 -6.27
C ALA A 133 -9.22 18.29 -5.25
N THR A 134 -8.23 18.86 -4.57
CA THR A 134 -7.57 18.29 -3.40
C THR A 134 -8.18 18.87 -2.11
N SER A 135 -8.09 18.13 -1.01
CA SER A 135 -8.41 18.61 0.34
C SER A 135 -7.58 17.86 1.36
N ASN A 136 -7.38 18.46 2.54
CA ASN A 136 -6.54 17.88 3.58
C ASN A 136 -7.07 16.49 3.99
N GLY A 137 -6.15 15.55 4.16
CA GLY A 137 -6.37 14.31 4.91
C GLY A 137 -5.68 14.45 6.26
N SER A 138 -4.63 13.68 6.47
CA SER A 138 -3.66 13.98 7.54
C SER A 138 -2.64 15.03 7.08
N ALA A 139 -2.30 15.06 5.79
CA ALA A 139 -1.47 16.11 5.19
C ALA A 139 -2.26 17.42 5.08
N ILE A 140 -1.58 18.53 5.35
CA ILE A 140 -2.02 19.91 5.38
C ILE A 140 -1.50 20.68 4.16
N ALA A 141 -2.42 21.31 3.42
CA ALA A 141 -2.04 22.15 2.29
C ALA A 141 -1.17 23.34 2.72
N GLY A 142 -0.04 23.53 2.05
CA GLY A 142 0.96 24.56 2.34
C GLY A 142 2.08 24.09 3.27
N GLU A 143 1.91 22.97 3.96
CA GLU A 143 2.95 22.30 4.75
C GLU A 143 3.48 21.12 3.93
N ASP A 144 2.62 20.15 3.56
CA ASP A 144 3.08 18.89 2.94
C ASP A 144 2.77 18.83 1.43
N TYR A 145 1.80 19.63 0.97
CA TYR A 145 1.42 19.67 -0.44
C TYR A 145 0.83 21.00 -0.89
N THR A 146 0.84 21.25 -2.20
CA THR A 146 0.18 22.42 -2.79
C THR A 146 -1.27 22.10 -3.16
N SER A 147 -2.22 22.83 -2.57
CA SER A 147 -3.64 22.71 -2.91
C SER A 147 -3.86 22.91 -4.42
N THR A 148 -4.35 21.86 -5.08
CA THR A 148 -4.56 21.80 -6.52
C THR A 148 -6.05 21.60 -6.83
N GLN A 149 -6.58 22.38 -7.76
CA GLN A 149 -7.91 22.22 -8.34
C GLN A 149 -7.93 22.62 -9.82
N GLY A 150 -8.84 22.06 -10.61
CA GLY A 150 -8.93 22.39 -12.03
C GLY A 150 -10.03 21.65 -12.78
N THR A 151 -9.98 21.72 -14.11
CA THR A 151 -10.90 21.01 -15.02
C THR A 151 -10.10 20.22 -16.04
N LEU A 152 -10.39 18.93 -16.18
CA LEU A 152 -9.87 18.09 -17.25
C LEU A 152 -10.86 18.06 -18.40
N ASN A 153 -10.41 18.39 -19.60
CA ASN A 153 -11.21 18.34 -20.83
C ASN A 153 -10.78 17.13 -21.65
N PHE A 154 -11.72 16.24 -21.96
CA PHE A 154 -11.52 15.07 -22.81
C PHE A 154 -12.14 15.37 -24.18
N ALA A 155 -11.33 15.29 -25.23
CA ALA A 155 -11.81 15.36 -26.60
C ALA A 155 -12.57 14.07 -26.99
N ASN A 156 -13.24 14.08 -28.14
CA ASN A 156 -13.87 12.89 -28.70
C ASN A 156 -12.83 11.77 -28.87
N GLY A 157 -13.09 10.59 -28.32
CA GLY A 157 -12.20 9.44 -28.37
C GLY A 157 -11.14 9.39 -27.26
N GLU A 158 -10.91 10.47 -26.51
CA GLU A 158 -9.94 10.45 -25.40
C GLU A 158 -10.49 9.68 -24.19
N THR A 159 -9.67 8.78 -23.65
CA THR A 159 -10.04 7.88 -22.55
C THR A 159 -9.25 8.10 -21.26
N SER A 160 -8.20 8.93 -21.28
CA SER A 160 -7.43 9.28 -20.08
C SER A 160 -6.88 10.71 -20.14
N LYS A 161 -6.76 11.33 -18.97
CA LYS A 161 -6.04 12.58 -18.71
C LYS A 161 -5.35 12.48 -17.35
N THR A 162 -4.38 13.34 -17.11
CA THR A 162 -3.67 13.44 -15.83
C THR A 162 -3.66 14.88 -15.33
N PHE A 163 -3.47 15.03 -14.02
CA PHE A 163 -3.06 16.29 -13.39
C PHE A 163 -2.00 15.99 -12.32
N GLU A 164 -1.28 17.02 -11.88
CA GLU A 164 -0.24 16.90 -10.87
C GLU A 164 -0.70 17.53 -9.56
N VAL A 165 -0.31 16.91 -8.45
CA VAL A 165 -0.40 17.49 -7.09
C VAL A 165 1.01 17.76 -6.63
N GLY A 166 1.38 19.02 -6.42
CA GLY A 166 2.72 19.38 -5.95
C GLY A 166 2.95 18.91 -4.52
N ILE A 167 4.10 18.29 -4.26
CA ILE A 167 4.52 17.80 -2.94
C ILE A 167 5.60 18.71 -2.39
N ILE A 168 5.53 19.01 -1.10
CA ILE A 168 6.49 19.85 -0.41
C ILE A 168 7.39 18.92 0.39
N ASN A 169 8.68 18.90 0.04
CA ASN A 169 9.67 18.12 0.78
C ASN A 169 10.25 18.97 1.90
N ASP A 170 10.25 18.45 3.13
CA ASP A 170 11.04 19.04 4.20
C ASP A 170 12.00 18.06 4.87
N SER A 171 12.26 18.21 6.17
CA SER A 171 13.20 17.39 6.96
C SER A 171 12.66 17.06 8.35
N THR A 172 11.41 17.42 8.60
CA THR A 172 10.68 17.14 9.82
C THR A 172 10.29 15.67 9.79
N GLU A 173 10.50 14.97 10.91
CA GLU A 173 10.11 13.56 10.98
C GLU A 173 8.60 13.46 11.14
N GLU A 174 7.95 12.94 10.11
CA GLU A 174 6.49 12.81 10.06
C GLU A 174 6.05 11.36 9.83
N PRO A 175 4.89 10.95 10.40
CA PRO A 175 4.29 9.66 10.06
C PRO A 175 3.81 9.67 8.61
N ALA A 176 3.41 8.50 8.08
CA ALA A 176 2.83 8.45 6.74
C ALA A 176 1.51 9.22 6.67
N GLU A 177 1.35 10.02 5.62
CA GLU A 177 0.26 10.97 5.48
C GLU A 177 -0.62 10.74 4.26
N THR A 178 -1.74 11.48 4.18
CA THR A 178 -2.75 11.35 3.14
C THR A 178 -3.36 12.68 2.71
N ILE A 179 -3.62 12.79 1.41
CA ILE A 179 -4.35 13.89 0.75
C ILE A 179 -5.62 13.31 0.12
N ASN A 180 -6.75 13.98 0.31
CA ASN A 180 -8.04 13.58 -0.27
C ASN A 180 -8.23 14.18 -1.67
N LEU A 181 -8.64 13.35 -2.64
CA LEU A 181 -8.90 13.72 -4.03
C LEU A 181 -10.38 13.52 -4.36
N VAL A 182 -11.00 14.50 -5.03
CA VAL A 182 -12.42 14.41 -5.45
C VAL A 182 -12.62 14.83 -6.89
N LEU A 183 -13.46 14.10 -7.61
CA LEU A 183 -13.99 14.48 -8.93
C LEU A 183 -15.43 15.00 -8.79
N SER A 184 -15.76 16.06 -9.52
CA SER A 184 -17.09 16.69 -9.47
C SER A 184 -17.49 17.34 -10.79
N ASN A 185 -18.76 17.70 -10.92
CA ASN A 185 -19.31 18.49 -12.03
C ASN A 185 -18.94 17.94 -13.43
N PRO A 186 -19.23 16.66 -13.75
CA PRO A 186 -19.06 16.17 -15.11
C PRO A 186 -19.96 16.94 -16.10
N SER A 187 -19.46 17.19 -17.30
CA SER A 187 -20.17 17.93 -18.35
C SER A 187 -20.26 17.14 -19.67
N GLY A 188 -20.95 17.68 -20.67
CA GLY A 188 -21.05 17.06 -22.00
C GLY A 188 -21.83 15.74 -22.03
N GLY A 189 -22.64 15.49 -20.99
CA GLY A 189 -23.43 14.28 -20.84
C GLY A 189 -22.66 13.07 -20.29
N ALA A 190 -21.40 13.23 -19.88
CA ALA A 190 -20.71 12.21 -19.08
C ALA A 190 -21.32 12.10 -17.68
N THR A 191 -21.15 10.95 -17.06
CA THR A 191 -21.52 10.72 -15.65
C THR A 191 -20.28 10.58 -14.77
N LEU A 192 -20.46 10.70 -13.46
CA LEU A 192 -19.42 10.39 -12.49
C LEU A 192 -19.32 8.86 -12.36
N GLY A 193 -18.10 8.32 -12.46
CA GLY A 193 -17.84 6.88 -12.33
C GLY A 193 -17.37 6.50 -10.93
N THR A 194 -16.78 5.31 -10.80
CA THR A 194 -16.26 4.80 -9.52
C THR A 194 -14.84 4.26 -9.72
N PRO A 195 -13.85 4.74 -8.94
CA PRO A 195 -13.95 5.68 -7.82
C PRO A 195 -14.03 7.16 -8.27
N SER A 196 -14.91 7.94 -7.64
CA SER A 196 -15.00 9.41 -7.80
C SER A 196 -14.26 10.19 -6.71
N ALA A 197 -13.81 9.48 -5.68
CA ALA A 197 -12.93 9.97 -4.63
C ALA A 197 -11.75 8.99 -4.50
N ALA A 198 -10.56 9.52 -4.25
CA ALA A 198 -9.34 8.73 -4.08
C ALA A 198 -8.45 9.37 -3.01
N THR A 199 -7.45 8.63 -2.55
CA THR A 199 -6.47 9.12 -1.58
C THR A 199 -5.07 9.08 -2.20
N LEU A 200 -4.29 10.14 -2.04
CA LEU A 200 -2.85 10.14 -2.30
C LEU A 200 -2.12 9.96 -0.96
N ARG A 201 -1.24 8.96 -0.88
CA ARG A 201 -0.45 8.63 0.31
C ARG A 201 0.99 9.11 0.13
N ILE A 202 1.53 9.75 1.17
CA ILE A 202 2.94 10.12 1.30
C ILE A 202 3.52 9.23 2.42
N PRO A 203 4.37 8.23 2.13
CA PRO A 203 4.98 7.40 3.18
C PRO A 203 5.92 8.22 4.06
N ALA A 204 6.08 7.80 5.33
CA ALA A 204 7.14 8.34 6.18
C ALA A 204 8.50 8.10 5.52
N ASN A 205 9.21 9.19 5.26
CA ASN A 205 10.46 9.18 4.51
C ASN A 205 11.63 9.75 5.34
N ASP A 206 11.33 10.65 6.29
CA ASP A 206 12.29 11.26 7.21
C ASP A 206 12.53 10.49 8.51
N GLY A 207 12.27 9.18 8.50
CA GLY A 207 12.45 8.33 9.66
C GLY A 207 13.89 8.39 10.20
N THR A 208 14.02 8.56 11.52
CA THR A 208 15.29 8.65 12.24
C THR A 208 16.30 7.59 11.80
N GLN A 209 17.35 8.02 11.12
CA GLN A 209 18.53 7.18 10.87
C GLN A 209 19.11 6.79 12.23
N ALA A 210 19.18 5.49 12.53
CA ALA A 210 19.78 5.01 13.76
C ALA A 210 21.19 5.63 13.91
N THR A 211 21.37 6.49 14.91
CA THR A 211 22.68 7.04 15.23
C THR A 211 23.58 5.90 15.67
N ILE A 212 24.50 5.49 14.81
CA ILE A 212 25.56 4.55 15.16
C ILE A 212 26.53 5.30 16.07
N SER A 213 26.45 5.06 17.37
CA SER A 213 27.39 5.59 18.35
C SER A 213 28.31 4.48 18.85
N THR A 214 29.61 4.75 18.86
CA THR A 214 30.59 3.90 19.57
C THR A 214 30.60 4.31 21.05
N GLU A 215 30.52 3.33 21.96
CA GLU A 215 30.57 3.56 23.41
C GLU A 215 31.82 2.92 24.01
N LEU A 216 32.56 3.67 24.83
CA LEU A 216 33.66 3.14 25.63
C LEU A 216 33.09 2.37 26.83
N ILE A 217 33.32 1.06 26.87
CA ILE A 217 32.82 0.19 27.95
C ILE A 217 33.71 0.21 29.19
N SER A 218 35.04 0.24 29.01
CA SER A 218 36.03 0.31 30.09
C SER A 218 36.16 1.75 30.62
N ALA A 219 35.06 2.24 31.17
CA ALA A 219 34.97 3.57 31.76
C ALA A 219 34.49 3.47 33.21
N ALA A 220 34.97 4.37 34.06
CA ALA A 220 34.46 4.57 35.39
C ALA A 220 33.03 5.14 35.35
N THR A 221 32.34 5.15 36.49
CA THR A 221 30.93 5.64 36.56
C THR A 221 30.82 7.14 36.26
N ASN A 222 31.91 7.89 36.44
CA ASN A 222 32.01 9.31 36.04
C ASN A 222 32.29 9.51 34.53
N GLY A 223 32.46 8.43 33.76
CA GLY A 223 32.70 8.48 32.32
C GLY A 223 34.17 8.52 31.90
N GLU A 224 35.11 8.62 32.85
CA GLU A 224 36.54 8.61 32.54
C GLU A 224 37.01 7.21 32.11
N ALA A 225 37.95 7.15 31.17
CA ALA A 225 38.55 5.89 30.74
C ALA A 225 39.43 5.29 31.85
N GLY A 226 39.46 3.96 31.96
CA GLY A 226 40.37 3.29 32.88
C GLY A 226 41.85 3.53 32.53
N ASN A 227 42.70 3.58 33.54
CA ASN A 227 44.13 3.94 33.41
C ASN A 227 45.06 2.80 32.97
N GLU A 228 44.55 1.58 32.80
CA GLU A 228 45.34 0.38 32.44
C GLU A 228 44.64 -0.47 31.36
N TYR A 229 45.32 -1.55 30.95
CA TYR A 229 44.84 -2.48 29.93
C TYR A 229 43.48 -3.12 30.28
N SER A 230 42.59 -3.17 29.28
CA SER A 230 41.27 -3.80 29.36
C SER A 230 41.09 -4.80 28.19
N GLY A 231 40.57 -5.98 28.51
CA GLY A 231 40.59 -7.18 27.65
C GLY A 231 41.72 -8.13 28.08
N GLY A 232 41.43 -9.42 28.27
CA GLY A 232 42.42 -10.37 28.82
C GLY A 232 43.66 -10.55 27.95
N PHE A 233 44.81 -10.84 28.58
CA PHE A 233 46.12 -11.07 27.96
C PHE A 233 46.13 -12.24 26.93
N VAL A 234 45.09 -13.08 26.93
CA VAL A 234 44.86 -14.16 25.97
C VAL A 234 43.35 -14.21 25.70
N ILE A 235 42.87 -13.65 24.58
CA ILE A 235 41.45 -13.71 24.11
C ILE A 235 40.36 -13.49 25.18
N GLY A 236 40.52 -12.49 26.07
CA GLY A 236 39.53 -12.20 27.11
C GLY A 236 38.14 -11.97 26.52
N LYS A 237 37.15 -12.74 27.00
CA LYS A 237 35.79 -12.73 26.48
C LYS A 237 35.01 -11.55 27.04
N THR A 238 34.87 -10.49 26.24
CA THR A 238 33.83 -9.49 26.48
C THR A 238 32.47 -10.10 26.14
N MET A 239 31.55 -10.13 27.11
CA MET A 239 30.21 -10.70 26.96
C MET A 239 29.15 -9.64 27.22
N ILE A 240 28.00 -9.74 26.54
CA ILE A 240 26.87 -8.83 26.70
C ILE A 240 25.59 -9.60 26.99
N SER A 241 24.74 -9.06 27.87
CA SER A 241 23.40 -9.62 28.14
C SER A 241 22.49 -9.54 26.92
N ALA A 242 21.42 -10.35 26.89
CA ALA A 242 20.55 -10.49 25.73
C ALA A 242 19.78 -9.20 25.38
N ASP A 243 19.53 -8.35 26.38
CA ASP A 243 18.92 -7.02 26.24
C ASP A 243 19.95 -5.92 25.92
N CYS A 244 21.22 -6.30 25.68
CA CYS A 244 22.34 -5.40 25.41
C CYS A 244 22.62 -4.37 26.53
N ARG A 245 22.11 -4.59 27.75
CA ARG A 245 22.23 -3.63 28.85
C ARG A 245 23.52 -3.79 29.65
N TYR A 246 23.95 -5.02 29.91
CA TYR A 246 25.07 -5.31 30.77
C TYR A 246 26.23 -5.89 29.97
N VAL A 247 27.40 -5.27 30.07
CA VAL A 247 28.64 -5.79 29.45
C VAL A 247 29.59 -6.23 30.56
N VAL A 248 30.03 -7.48 30.50
CA VAL A 248 31.12 -8.01 31.34
C VAL A 248 32.43 -7.84 30.60
N PHE A 249 33.43 -7.30 31.29
CA PHE A 249 34.76 -7.10 30.75
C PHE A 249 35.83 -7.26 31.85
N GLU A 250 37.05 -7.51 31.41
CA GLU A 250 38.22 -7.61 32.28
C GLU A 250 39.04 -6.33 32.19
N SER A 251 39.58 -5.86 33.32
CA SER A 251 40.48 -4.72 33.35
C SER A 251 41.49 -4.84 34.47
N SER A 252 42.70 -4.33 34.25
CA SER A 252 43.71 -4.14 35.30
C SER A 252 43.69 -2.72 35.88
N ALA A 253 42.72 -1.90 35.47
CA ALA A 253 42.61 -0.50 35.88
C ALA A 253 42.04 -0.40 37.30
N ASN A 254 42.75 0.33 38.16
CA ASN A 254 42.42 0.51 39.57
C ASN A 254 41.49 1.72 39.83
N ASP A 255 41.03 2.39 38.78
CA ASP A 255 40.23 3.62 38.85
C ASP A 255 38.82 3.48 38.25
N LEU A 256 38.45 2.29 37.75
CA LEU A 256 37.11 2.02 37.21
C LEU A 256 36.03 2.02 38.31
N VAL A 257 36.40 1.62 39.52
CA VAL A 257 35.53 1.59 40.71
C VAL A 257 36.33 2.07 41.91
N GLY A 258 35.79 3.04 42.65
CA GLY A 258 36.43 3.55 43.85
C GLY A 258 36.65 2.46 44.89
N GLY A 259 37.89 2.32 45.37
CA GLY A 259 38.28 1.31 46.35
C GLY A 259 38.89 0.05 45.76
N ASP A 260 39.07 -0.03 44.43
CA ASP A 260 39.91 -1.06 43.82
C ASP A 260 41.40 -0.74 44.06
N THR A 261 42.05 -1.51 44.93
CA THR A 261 43.43 -1.25 45.37
C THR A 261 44.35 -2.47 45.24
N ASN A 262 43.89 -3.56 44.63
CA ASN A 262 44.65 -4.80 44.56
C ASN A 262 45.69 -4.80 43.41
N ASN A 263 45.60 -3.86 42.46
CA ASN A 263 46.41 -3.79 41.24
C ASN A 263 46.46 -5.13 40.47
N ARG A 264 45.35 -5.86 40.46
CA ARG A 264 45.18 -7.11 39.71
C ARG A 264 44.24 -6.89 38.54
N THR A 265 44.18 -7.89 37.66
CA THR A 265 43.13 -7.97 36.66
C THR A 265 41.86 -8.45 37.33
N ASP A 266 40.78 -7.69 37.16
CA ASP A 266 39.49 -7.92 37.76
C ASP A 266 38.38 -8.01 36.71
N VAL A 267 37.25 -8.61 37.09
CA VAL A 267 36.06 -8.73 36.26
C VAL A 267 35.07 -7.65 36.67
N PHE A 268 34.62 -6.87 35.69
CA PHE A 268 33.70 -5.76 35.87
C PHE A 268 32.42 -5.96 35.07
N VAL A 269 31.34 -5.29 35.48
CA VAL A 269 30.10 -5.15 34.73
C VAL A 269 29.81 -3.67 34.51
N ARG A 270 29.58 -3.28 33.25
CA ARG A 270 29.03 -1.97 32.85
C ARG A 270 27.52 -2.09 32.63
N ASP A 271 26.72 -1.30 33.35
CA ASP A 271 25.31 -1.07 33.03
C ASP A 271 25.23 0.11 32.04
N ARG A 272 24.97 -0.20 30.77
CA ARG A 272 24.92 0.79 29.68
C ARG A 272 23.73 1.74 29.80
N ARG A 273 22.70 1.38 30.56
CA ARG A 273 21.53 2.24 30.78
C ARG A 273 21.82 3.32 31.81
N THR A 274 22.57 3.00 32.85
CA THR A 274 22.87 3.94 33.93
C THR A 274 24.30 4.49 33.89
N GLY A 275 25.15 3.99 32.99
CA GLY A 275 26.56 4.34 32.92
C GLY A 275 27.36 3.87 34.16
N THR A 276 26.86 2.90 34.91
CA THR A 276 27.48 2.45 36.16
C THR A 276 28.41 1.27 35.92
N THR A 277 29.62 1.32 36.49
CA THR A 277 30.59 0.21 36.45
C THR A 277 30.72 -0.41 37.84
N THR A 278 30.71 -1.74 37.93
CA THR A 278 30.81 -2.48 39.20
C THR A 278 31.83 -3.61 39.10
N LEU A 279 32.74 -3.71 40.07
CA LEU A 279 33.72 -4.80 40.20
C LEU A 279 33.05 -6.06 40.75
N VAL A 280 32.94 -7.14 39.99
CA VAL A 280 32.20 -8.35 40.42
C VAL A 280 33.10 -9.48 40.94
N SER A 281 34.41 -9.44 40.68
CA SER A 281 35.43 -10.34 41.25
C SER A 281 35.78 -10.01 42.71
N ARG A 282 34.76 -9.96 43.58
CA ARG A 282 34.91 -9.69 45.03
C ARG A 282 34.18 -10.74 45.86
N ALA A 283 34.58 -10.92 47.11
CA ALA A 283 33.90 -11.81 48.03
C ALA A 283 32.52 -11.26 48.43
N SER A 284 31.70 -12.11 49.06
CA SER A 284 30.34 -11.73 49.48
C SER A 284 30.28 -10.61 50.52
N ASP A 285 31.36 -10.41 51.29
CA ASP A 285 31.49 -9.32 52.26
C ASP A 285 32.07 -8.04 51.65
N GLY A 286 32.35 -8.04 50.34
CA GLY A 286 32.91 -6.92 49.60
C GLY A 286 34.44 -6.87 49.58
N THR A 287 35.14 -7.79 50.23
CA THR A 287 36.60 -7.86 50.15
C THR A 287 37.05 -8.17 48.71
N LEU A 288 38.08 -7.46 48.23
CA LEU A 288 38.62 -7.64 46.89
C LEU A 288 39.36 -8.97 46.77
N ALA A 289 39.37 -9.55 45.57
CA ALA A 289 40.25 -10.66 45.22
C ALA A 289 41.72 -10.31 45.50
N ASP A 290 42.46 -11.24 46.12
CA ASP A 290 43.91 -11.12 46.37
C ASP A 290 44.80 -11.54 45.18
N ALA A 291 44.19 -12.08 44.12
CA ALA A 291 44.83 -12.45 42.86
C ALA A 291 43.94 -12.14 41.63
N GLN A 292 44.44 -12.45 40.43
CA GLN A 292 43.75 -12.11 39.17
C GLN A 292 42.47 -12.93 38.96
N SER A 293 41.47 -12.28 38.37
CA SER A 293 40.20 -12.86 37.92
C SER A 293 39.99 -12.62 36.42
N PHE A 294 39.42 -13.58 35.72
CA PHE A 294 39.31 -13.62 34.25
C PHE A 294 38.10 -14.44 33.79
N ASP A 295 37.83 -14.47 32.48
CA ASP A 295 36.79 -15.25 31.80
C ASP A 295 35.36 -14.96 32.29
N GLY A 296 35.04 -13.68 32.49
CA GLY A 296 33.71 -13.26 32.90
C GLY A 296 32.62 -13.59 31.87
N SER A 297 31.52 -14.19 32.30
CA SER A 297 30.33 -14.48 31.47
C SER A 297 29.05 -14.12 32.22
N ILE A 298 28.06 -13.58 31.52
CA ILE A 298 26.83 -13.04 32.12
C ILE A 298 25.58 -13.80 31.67
N SER A 299 24.63 -13.99 32.59
CA SER A 299 23.31 -14.55 32.28
C SER A 299 22.50 -13.62 31.35
N SER A 300 21.52 -14.18 30.64
CA SER A 300 20.68 -13.42 29.70
C SER A 300 19.94 -12.24 30.34
N ASP A 301 19.50 -12.41 31.59
CA ASP A 301 18.84 -11.40 32.41
C ASP A 301 19.81 -10.44 33.13
N GLY A 302 21.13 -10.66 32.98
CA GLY A 302 22.16 -9.82 33.59
C GLY A 302 22.39 -10.05 35.09
N ARG A 303 21.72 -11.00 35.74
CA ARG A 303 21.79 -11.20 37.19
C ARG A 303 23.07 -11.90 37.67
N TYR A 304 23.46 -12.98 37.00
CA TYR A 304 24.57 -13.82 37.42
C TYR A 304 25.78 -13.59 36.53
N VAL A 305 26.95 -13.42 37.15
CA VAL A 305 28.24 -13.40 36.44
C VAL A 305 29.08 -14.57 36.92
N VAL A 306 29.48 -15.43 35.99
CA VAL A 306 30.44 -16.51 36.23
C VAL A 306 31.82 -16.02 35.83
N PHE A 307 32.85 -16.31 36.62
CA PHE A 307 34.23 -15.95 36.31
C PHE A 307 35.21 -16.95 36.93
N SER A 308 36.41 -17.00 36.39
CA SER A 308 37.54 -17.75 36.95
C SER A 308 38.38 -16.82 37.82
N SER A 309 38.93 -17.31 38.93
CA SER A 309 39.84 -16.51 39.76
C SER A 309 40.91 -17.35 40.42
N ASN A 310 42.13 -16.82 40.49
CA ASN A 310 43.24 -17.39 41.25
C ASN A 310 43.22 -16.97 42.74
N ALA A 311 42.21 -16.20 43.14
CA ALA A 311 42.17 -15.55 44.45
C ALA A 311 41.71 -16.51 45.55
N THR A 312 42.46 -16.56 46.65
CA THR A 312 42.20 -17.50 47.75
C THR A 312 41.16 -17.00 48.74
N ASN A 313 40.70 -15.76 48.58
CA ASN A 313 39.85 -15.06 49.55
C ASN A 313 38.43 -14.76 49.04
N LEU A 314 38.03 -15.24 47.86
CA LEU A 314 36.70 -15.00 47.30
C LEU A 314 35.59 -15.89 47.89
N ALA A 315 35.95 -17.06 48.41
CA ALA A 315 35.04 -17.96 49.11
C ALA A 315 35.72 -18.62 50.31
N PRO A 316 34.98 -18.96 51.38
CA PRO A 316 35.52 -19.71 52.50
C PRO A 316 36.12 -21.05 52.04
N ASN A 317 37.33 -21.38 52.51
CA ASN A 317 38.04 -22.62 52.18
C ASN A 317 38.44 -22.74 50.70
N ASP A 318 39.00 -21.69 50.12
CA ASP A 318 39.86 -21.78 48.94
C ASP A 318 41.33 -21.76 49.37
N THR A 319 42.05 -22.87 49.11
CA THR A 319 43.36 -23.13 49.71
C THR A 319 44.37 -23.75 48.73
N ASN A 320 43.99 -23.99 47.48
CA ASN A 320 44.83 -24.70 46.51
C ASN A 320 45.65 -23.75 45.61
N SER A 321 45.42 -22.43 45.70
CA SER A 321 46.07 -21.39 44.88
C SER A 321 45.96 -21.66 43.37
N ARG A 322 44.89 -22.34 42.93
CA ARG A 322 44.57 -22.61 41.53
C ARG A 322 43.35 -21.80 41.11
N ALA A 323 43.17 -21.65 39.80
CA ALA A 323 41.99 -20.98 39.25
C ALA A 323 40.73 -21.79 39.59
N ASP A 324 39.87 -21.22 40.42
CA ASP A 324 38.55 -21.74 40.75
C ASP A 324 37.46 -20.97 39.98
N ILE A 325 36.28 -21.60 39.82
CA ILE A 325 35.14 -20.97 39.13
C ILE A 325 34.16 -20.43 40.17
N PHE A 326 33.81 -19.16 40.03
CA PHE A 326 32.92 -18.43 40.93
C PHE A 326 31.70 -17.89 40.19
N VAL A 327 30.59 -17.77 40.92
CA VAL A 327 29.38 -17.10 40.48
C VAL A 327 29.07 -15.94 41.43
N HIS A 328 28.95 -14.74 40.88
CA HIS A 328 28.48 -13.55 41.58
C HIS A 328 27.02 -13.26 41.23
N ASP A 329 26.14 -13.27 42.23
CA ASP A 329 24.76 -12.80 42.11
C ASP A 329 24.73 -11.29 42.36
N ARG A 330 24.55 -10.51 41.28
CA ARG A 330 24.58 -9.04 41.33
C ARG A 330 23.43 -8.44 42.14
N GLN A 331 22.33 -9.18 42.35
CA GLN A 331 21.20 -8.70 43.13
C GLN A 331 21.47 -8.81 44.63
N THR A 332 22.16 -9.87 45.06
CA THR A 332 22.45 -10.13 46.47
C THR A 332 23.89 -9.80 46.86
N SER A 333 24.74 -9.45 45.90
CA SER A 333 26.20 -9.32 46.03
C SER A 333 26.90 -10.57 46.58
N LYS A 334 26.28 -11.75 46.44
CA LYS A 334 26.82 -13.01 46.94
C LYS A 334 27.74 -13.64 45.89
N THR A 335 28.96 -13.95 46.28
CA THR A 335 29.94 -14.72 45.50
C THR A 335 30.04 -16.14 46.05
N THR A 336 29.88 -17.14 45.19
CA THR A 336 29.92 -18.56 45.56
C THR A 336 30.83 -19.32 44.60
N ARG A 337 31.70 -20.19 45.12
CA ARG A 337 32.50 -21.11 44.31
C ARG A 337 31.63 -22.26 43.78
N VAL A 338 31.79 -22.65 42.51
CA VAL A 338 30.92 -23.65 41.85
C VAL A 338 31.65 -24.90 41.34
N ASN A 339 32.98 -24.95 41.33
CA ASN A 339 33.77 -26.14 40.96
C ASN A 339 34.05 -27.07 42.17
N LEU A 340 33.02 -27.43 42.93
CA LEU A 340 33.11 -28.37 44.05
C LEU A 340 32.83 -29.82 43.60
N SER A 341 33.50 -30.80 44.21
CA SER A 341 33.11 -32.21 44.08
C SER A 341 31.74 -32.46 44.73
N SER A 342 31.12 -33.62 44.45
CA SER A 342 29.85 -34.02 45.07
C SER A 342 29.91 -34.16 46.61
N ALA A 343 31.11 -34.14 47.19
CA ALA A 343 31.35 -34.13 48.64
C ALA A 343 31.81 -32.76 49.18
N GLY A 344 31.78 -31.70 48.36
CA GLY A 344 32.18 -30.34 48.74
C GLY A 344 33.69 -30.06 48.73
N ALA A 345 34.51 -31.00 48.24
CA ALA A 345 35.96 -30.81 48.15
C ALA A 345 36.35 -30.02 46.89
N GLN A 346 37.46 -29.28 46.96
CA GLN A 346 38.04 -28.51 45.84
C GLN A 346 38.41 -29.42 44.66
N ALA A 347 38.22 -28.94 43.43
CA ALA A 347 38.83 -29.55 42.25
C ALA A 347 40.35 -29.27 42.25
N SER A 348 41.16 -30.28 41.87
CA SER A 348 42.64 -30.23 41.87
C SER A 348 43.22 -29.84 40.51
#